data_AF-A0ABC8US59-F1
#
_entry.id   AF-A0ABC8US59-F1
#
_cell.length_a   1.000
_cell.length_b   1.000
_cell.length_c   1.000
_cell.angle_alpha   90.00
_cell.angle_beta   90.00
_cell.angle_gamma   90.00
#
_symmetry.space_group_name_H-M   'P 1'
#
loop_
_entity.id
_entity.type
_entity.pdbx_description
1 polymer ?
#
loop_
_entity_poly.entity_id
_entity_poly.type
_entity_poly.pdbx_seq_one_letter_code
_entity_poly.pdbx_strand_id
1 'polypeptide(L)' 'MTSNVDMKDESRGRPISKAKIEILLGKTENFDELMAAAAEERAAADGDEQS' A
#
# COMPACT_ATOMS: atom_id res chain seq x y z
N MET A 1 1.27 13.18 3.49
CA MET A 1 1.79 14.17 4.45
C MET A 1 3.04 13.59 5.11
N THR A 2 4.12 14.35 5.24
CA THR A 2 5.32 13.92 5.97
C THR A 2 5.54 14.83 7.17
N SER A 3 5.80 14.25 8.33
CA SER A 3 6.09 14.96 9.58
C SER A 3 7.23 14.26 10.31
N ASN A 4 7.77 14.88 11.35
CA ASN A 4 8.70 14.21 12.26
C ASN A 4 7.98 13.93 13.58
N VAL A 5 8.25 12.76 14.17
CA VAL A 5 7.72 12.37 15.48
C VAL A 5 8.86 11.96 16.39
N ASP A 6 8.74 12.30 17.67
CA ASP A 6 9.67 11.85 18.68
C ASP A 6 9.37 10.40 19.06
N MET A 7 10.36 9.54 18.87
CA MET A 7 10.32 8.13 19.25
C MET A 7 11.19 7.91 20.48
N LYS A 8 10.67 7.17 21.46
CA LYS A 8 11.48 6.73 22.60
C LYS A 8 12.54 5.75 22.11
N ASP A 9 13.80 6.07 22.34
CA ASP A 9 14.93 5.19 22.07
C ASP A 9 15.40 4.58 23.40
N GLU A 10 15.09 3.30 23.63
CA GLU A 10 15.46 2.58 24.86
C GLU A 10 16.97 2.38 24.98
N SER A 11 17.72 2.48 23.88
CA SER A 11 19.17 2.31 23.87
C SER A 11 19.94 3.59 24.21
N ARG A 12 19.36 4.76 23.96
CA ARG A 12 20.04 6.07 24.09
C ARG A 12 19.50 6.97 25.19
N GLY A 13 18.46 6.56 25.91
CA GLY A 13 17.91 7.27 27.08
C GLY A 13 17.26 8.63 26.78
N ARG A 14 17.27 9.09 25.51
CA ARG A 14 16.62 10.32 25.04
C ARG A 14 15.74 10.03 23.82
N PRO A 15 14.63 10.76 23.64
CA PRO A 15 13.82 10.64 22.43
C PRO A 15 14.62 11.00 21.17
N ILE A 16 14.35 10.29 20.07
CA ILE A 16 14.91 10.54 18.75
C ILE A 16 13.81 10.98 17.78
N SER A 17 14.05 12.04 17.03
CA SER A 17 13.12 12.50 16.02
C SER A 17 13.25 11.65 14.76
N LYS A 18 12.17 11.02 14.31
CA LYS A 18 12.13 10.25 13.05
C LYS A 18 11.07 10.79 12.11
N ALA A 19 11.38 10.76 10.81
CA ALA A 19 10.40 11.07 9.78
C ALA A 19 9.29 10.01 9.76
N LYS A 20 8.06 10.49 9.76
CA LYS A 20 6.82 9.74 9.63
C LYS A 20 6.14 10.19 8.36
N ILE A 21 5.76 9.23 7.51
CA ILE A 21 4.92 9.48 6.34
C ILE A 21 3.54 8.87 6.57
N GLU A 22 2.50 9.65 6.30
CA GLU A 22 1.12 9.20 6.33
C GLU A 22 0.52 9.40 4.94
N ILE A 23 0.06 8.29 4.35
CA ILE A 23 -0.56 8.25 3.03
C ILE A 23 -1.95 7.65 3.20
N LEU A 24 -2.98 8.47 2.95
CA LEU A 24 -4.35 8.00 2.83
C LEU A 24 -4.63 7.74 1.35
N LEU A 25 -5.09 6.53 1.05
CA LEU A 25 -5.51 6.16 -0.29
C LEU A 25 -7.04 6.02 -0.32
N GLY A 26 -7.64 6.44 -1.43
CA GLY A 26 -9.06 6.27 -1.72
C GLY A 26 -9.22 5.69 -3.12
N LYS A 27 -10.39 5.11 -3.39
CA LYS A 27 -10.73 4.65 -4.73
C LYS A 27 -10.75 5.84 -5.70
N THR A 28 -10.11 5.65 -6.84
CA THR A 28 -10.26 6.54 -8.00
C THR A 28 -11.41 6.06 -8.86
N GLU A 29 -11.89 6.91 -9.77
CA GLU A 29 -13.04 6.62 -10.64
C GLU A 29 -12.86 5.31 -11.42
N ASN A 30 -11.64 5.05 -11.92
CA ASN A 30 -11.32 3.86 -12.71
C ASN A 30 -10.86 2.65 -11.88
N PHE A 31 -10.81 2.75 -10.55
CA PHE A 31 -10.28 1.65 -9.72
C PHE A 31 -11.07 0.36 -9.93
N ASP A 32 -12.40 0.44 -9.92
CA ASP A 32 -13.25 -0.74 -10.05
C ASP A 32 -13.17 -1.36 -11.45
N GLU A 33 -13.05 -0.52 -12.50
CA GLU A 33 -12.84 -0.98 -13.89
C GLU A 33 -11.49 -1.72 -14.04
N LEU A 34 -10.42 -1.15 -13.50
CA LEU A 34 -9.09 -1.75 -13.56
C LEU A 34 -9.02 -3.06 -12.77
N MET A 35 -9.69 -3.14 -11.62
CA MET A 35 -9.77 -4.38 -10.83
C MET A 35 -10.59 -5.47 -11.55
N ALA A 36 -11.66 -5.09 -12.24
CA ALA A 36 -12.46 -6.03 -13.04
C ALA A 36 -11.67 -6.55 -14.24
N ALA A 37 -10.99 -5.67 -14.99
CA ALA A 37 -10.15 -6.05 -16.13
C ALA A 37 -9.01 -7.00 -15.70
N ALA A 38 -8.35 -6.71 -14.58
CA ALA A 38 -7.30 -7.57 -14.04
C ALA A 38 -7.83 -8.94 -13.58
N ALA A 39 -9.05 -9.01 -13.06
CA ALA A 39 -9.69 -10.27 -12.68
C ALA A 39 -10.02 -11.13 -13.91
N GLU A 40 -10.50 -10.51 -14.98
CA GLU A 40 -10.76 -11.19 -16.27
C GLU A 40 -9.47 -11.73 -16.89
N GLU A 41 -8.39 -10.92 -16.92
CA GLU A 41 -7.08 -11.35 -17.39
C GLU A 41 -6.55 -12.57 -16.63
N ARG A 42 -6.70 -12.56 -15.30
CA ARG A 42 -6.30 -13.69 -14.46
C ARG A 42 -7.14 -14.94 -14.71
N ALA A 43 -8.44 -14.79 -14.90
CA ALA A 43 -9.33 -15.91 -15.23
C ALA A 43 -9.04 -16.50 -16.62
N ALA A 44 -8.66 -15.66 -17.59
CA ALA A 44 -8.21 -16.11 -18.90
C ALA A 44 -6.89 -16.89 -18.83
N ALA A 45 -5.93 -16.43 -18.02
CA ALA A 45 -4.65 -17.12 -17.81
C ALA A 45 -4.80 -18.46 -17.10
N ASP A 46 -5.69 -18.56 -16.09
CA ASP A 46 -5.98 -19.82 -15.39
C ASP A 46 -6.77 -20.82 -16.26
N GLY A 47 -7.45 -20.35 -17.31
CA GLY A 47 -8.18 -21.18 -18.28
C GLY A 47 -7.30 -21.92 -19.30
N ASP A 48 -6.06 -21.45 -19.52
CA ASP A 48 -5.09 -22.08 -20.43
C ASP A 48 -4.32 -23.26 -19.79
N GLU A 49 -4.36 -23.43 -18.46
CA GLU A 49 -3.72 -24.56 -17.75
C GLU A 49 -4.62 -25.79 -17.56
N GLN A 50 -5.89 -25.74 -17.98
CA GLN A 50 -6.84 -26.87 -17.89
C GLN A 50 -7.20 -27.53 -19.24
N SER A 51 -6.45 -27.26 -20.32
CA SER A 51 -6.66 -27.87 -21.65
C SER A 51 -5.57 -28.85 -22.04
#